data_AF-A0A8Q3WL00-F1
#
_entry.id   AF-A0A8Q3WL00-F1
#
_cell.length_a   1.000
_cell.length_b   1.000
_cell.length_c   1.000
_cell.angle_alpha   90.00
_cell.angle_beta   90.00
_cell.angle_gamma   90.00
#
_symmetry.space_group_name_H-M   'P 1'
#
loop_
_entity.id
_entity.type
_entity.pdbx_description
1 polymer ?
#
loop_
_entity_poly.entity_id
_entity_poly.type
_entity_poly.pdbx_seq_one_letter_code
_entity_poly.pdbx_strand_id
1 'polypeptide(L)' 'MKYILVTGGVISGIGKGIIASSVGTILKSCGLHVTSIKIDPYINIDAGTFS' A
#
# COMPACT_ATOMS: atom_id res chain seq x y z
N MET A 1 -18.47 0.02 -2.02
CA MET A 1 -17.03 0.00 -1.68
C MET A 1 -16.30 -0.89 -2.67
N LYS A 2 -15.19 -0.45 -3.26
CA LYS A 2 -14.36 -1.27 -4.16
C LYS A 2 -12.98 -1.45 -3.53
N TYR A 3 -12.37 -2.62 -3.71
CA TYR A 3 -11.04 -2.94 -3.18
C TYR A 3 -10.06 -3.23 -4.31
N ILE A 4 -8.85 -2.69 -4.17
CA ILE A 4 -7.72 -2.97 -5.06
C ILE A 4 -6.61 -3.52 -4.17
N LEU A 5 -6.22 -4.78 -4.39
CA LEU A 5 -5.13 -5.41 -3.65
C LEU A 5 -3.86 -5.38 -4.51
N VAL A 6 -2.79 -4.81 -3.96
CA VAL A 6 -1.46 -4.80 -4.59
C VAL A 6 -0.57 -5.79 -3.87
N THR A 7 -0.16 -6.86 -4.57
CA THR A 7 0.80 -7.86 -4.08
C THR A 7 2.14 -7.70 -4.81
N GLY A 8 3.19 -8.37 -4.35
CA GLY A 8 4.47 -8.42 -5.06
C GLY A 8 4.95 -9.84 -5.20
N GLY A 9 5.61 -10.13 -6.32
CA GLY A 9 6.27 -11.40 -6.59
C GLY A 9 7.77 -11.25 -6.72
N VAL A 10 8.47 -12.38 -6.70
CA VAL A 10 9.92 -12.55 -6.91
C VAL A 10 10.80 -11.94 -5.81
N ILE A 11 10.80 -10.62 -5.66
CA ILE A 11 11.67 -9.91 -4.70
C ILE A 11 10.91 -8.85 -3.89
N SER A 12 11.42 -8.58 -2.68
CA SER A 12 11.06 -7.39 -1.91
C SER A 12 11.74 -6.14 -2.51
N GLY A 13 11.28 -4.95 -2.13
CA GLY A 13 11.88 -3.69 -2.62
C GLY A 13 11.48 -3.23 -4.03
N ILE A 14 10.66 -3.98 -4.77
CA ILE A 14 10.27 -3.67 -6.17
C ILE A 14 9.42 -2.40 -6.38
N GLY A 15 9.07 -1.67 -5.30
CA GLY A 15 8.27 -0.45 -5.42
C GLY A 15 6.75 -0.62 -5.28
N LYS A 16 6.27 -1.69 -4.63
CA LYS A 16 4.82 -1.90 -4.35
C LYS A 16 4.10 -0.66 -3.81
N GLY A 17 4.74 0.04 -2.86
CA GLY A 17 4.18 1.26 -2.26
C GLY A 17 3.98 2.38 -3.27
N ILE A 18 4.96 2.60 -4.15
CA ILE A 18 4.92 3.62 -5.20
C ILE A 18 3.79 3.32 -6.20
N ILE A 19 3.64 2.06 -6.59
CA ILE A 19 2.58 1.64 -7.50
C ILE A 19 1.20 1.86 -6.86
N ALA A 20 1.02 1.39 -5.62
CA ALA A 20 -0.25 1.55 -4.89
C ALA A 20 -0.62 3.03 -4.68
N SER A 21 0.34 3.89 -4.31
CA SER A 21 0.10 5.33 -4.12
C SER A 21 -0.20 6.04 -5.43
N SER A 22 0.45 5.66 -6.52
CA SER A 22 0.23 6.25 -7.85
C SER A 22 -1.18 5.95 -8.36
N VAL A 23 -1.63 4.70 -8.24
CA VAL A 23 -3.00 4.31 -8.56
C VAL A 23 -4.01 5.07 -7.71
N GLY A 24 -3.77 5.17 -6.40
CA GLY A 24 -4.64 5.95 -5.50
C GLY A 24 -4.73 7.43 -5.88
N THR A 25 -3.62 8.02 -6.32
CA THR A 25 -3.56 9.42 -6.76
C THR A 25 -4.37 9.65 -8.04
N ILE A 26 -4.25 8.74 -9.02
CA ILE A 26 -5.05 8.78 -10.25
C ILE A 26 -6.54 8.68 -9.92
N LEU A 27 -6.94 7.70 -9.11
CA LEU A 27 -8.34 7.51 -8.72
C LEU A 27 -8.89 8.74 -7.97
N LYS A 28 -8.09 9.34 -7.09
CA LYS A 28 -8.44 10.60 -6.42
C LYS A 28 -8.62 11.75 -7.41
N SER A 29 -7.76 11.85 -8.43
CA SER A 29 -7.89 12.84 -9.50
C SER A 29 -9.15 12.64 -10.36
N CYS A 30 -9.65 11.41 -10.45
CA CYS A 30 -10.94 11.09 -11.07
C CYS A 30 -12.15 11.39 -10.17
N GLY A 31 -11.97 12.07 -9.03
CA GLY A 31 -13.05 12.43 -8.11
C GLY A 31 -13.53 11.29 -7.21
N LEU A 32 -12.79 10.17 -7.15
CA LEU A 32 -13.15 9.05 -6.28
C LEU A 32 -12.59 9.27 -4.87
N HIS A 33 -13.37 8.87 -3.86
CA HIS A 33 -12.89 8.76 -2.50
C HIS A 33 -12.03 7.49 -2.35
N VAL A 34 -10.76 7.67 -2.00
CA VAL A 34 -9.76 6.59 -1.90
C VAL A 34 -9.14 6.59 -0.52
N THR A 35 -8.98 5.39 0.05
CA THR A 35 -8.26 5.12 1.29
C THR A 35 -7.23 4.02 1.07
N SER A 36 -6.21 3.92 1.92
CA SER A 36 -5.15 2.91 1.82
C SER A 36 -5.01 2.11 3.11
N ILE A 37 -4.81 0.79 2.98
CA ILE A 37 -4.45 -0.10 4.09
C ILE A 37 -3.15 -0.80 3.69
N LYS A 38 -2.11 -0.66 4.52
CA LYS A 38 -0.85 -1.37 4.35
C LYS A 38 -0.85 -2.60 5.24
N ILE A 39 -0.56 -3.76 4.65
CA ILE A 39 -0.44 -5.02 5.38
C ILE A 39 1.03 -5.34 5.48
N ASP A 40 1.57 -5.30 6.69
CA ASP A 40 2.96 -5.63 6.97
C ASP A 40 3.03 -7.06 7.55
N PRO A 41 3.94 -7.93 7.05
CA PRO A 41 4.07 -9.31 7.53
C PRO A 41 4.87 -9.41 8.84
N TYR A 42 5.13 -8.28 9.51
CA TYR A 42 5.86 -8.24 10.78
C TYR A 42 4.90 -8.53 11.93
N ILE A 43 5.38 -9.24 12.94
CA ILE A 43 4.62 -9.51 14.17
C ILE A 43 4.62 -8.32 15.12
N ASN A 44 5.55 -7.38 14.95
CA ASN A 44 5.66 -6.17 15.76
C ASN A 44 4.36 -5.36 15.65
N ILE A 45 3.75 -5.11 16.81
CA ILE A 45 2.52 -4.30 16.91
C ILE A 45 2.82 -2.83 16.55
N ASP A 46 4.00 -2.35 16.92
CA ASP A 46 4.45 -0.99 16.68
C ASP A 46 5.83 -0.98 16.03
N ALA A 47 5.95 -0.19 14.97
CA ALA A 47 7.21 0.04 14.26
C ALA A 47 8.20 0.89 15.08
N GLY A 48 7.75 1.62 16.10
CA GLY A 48 8.63 2.36 17.00
C GLY A 48 9.59 1.49 17.83
N THR A 49 9.41 0.17 17.82
CA THR A 49 10.28 -0.80 18.52
C THR A 49 11.49 -1.24 17.72
N PHE A 50 11.58 -0.88 16.43
CA PHE A 50 12.75 -1.17 15.61
C PHE A 50 13.93 -0.27 16.00
N SER A 51 15.13 -0.85 16.04
CA SER A 51 16.41 -0.18 16.37
C SER A 51 17.05 0.53 15.19
#